data_AF-A0A812MVD5-F1
#
_entry.id   AF-A0A812MVD5-F1
#
_cell.length_a   1.000
_cell.length_b   1.000
_cell.length_c   1.000
_cell.angle_alpha   90.00
_cell.angle_beta   90.00
_cell.angle_gamma   90.00
#
_symmetry.space_group_name_H-M   'P 1'
#
loop_
_entity.id
_entity.type
_entity.pdbx_description
1 polymer ?
#
loop_
_entity_poly.entity_id
_entity_poly.type
_entity_poly.pdbx_seq_one_letter_code
_entity_poly.pdbx_strand_id
1 'polypeptide(L)'
;MCFGFACFKRSRRRGRALVAKAVSSELPGTDLLSTAPPLENGGAKLARVRRLLLADPRNEALDLSDCREPPFSDDDLREAWHELQVGHVDEARELFVRAVLSDPADAEALFCMGLLYESLHDLMRTVQWMDMAIEAFPDHIFAWETRSRCMEHLGHLAEALAGYEHLEVLDPSATGRREGLLGHQRVYILPVGAWETWEHGAAEYIRRAAKEEPRRWQENFVRPQPETELLQPALESGIVAWDDVLSDGLVQKLQECVEDHFQFIFTNRWVYAADDDFPGAASTMWLPGSEGAKTVPEVAALTILRHILQQEPGEFAGVEYWARVRSVNLGAGFHYDEAVDADANSEWVHGNPWRPQWSSVFYLTDEGGPTVVLDQLHDHQGRLTPALPRKAYLSMPRTNRLVIFRADLHHGSLPVDIWLDTKQTRRVFVFNFWRRHAPEPPHCQRLDFRKHPAMQRHILTAEEAAALQAIEASRLQEQGPTPVEQKVLSRPEELPHSSDFGYLSVPLPMPTMATLKEGSLFYKVDWLAAAQEDVS
;
A
#
# COMPACT_ATOMS: atom_id res chain seq x y z
N MET A 1 6.62 -12.64 18.88
CA MET A 1 6.80 -14.11 18.74
C MET A 1 7.92 -14.35 17.74
N CYS A 2 8.84 -15.24 18.08
CA CYS A 2 10.20 -15.37 17.56
C CYS A 2 10.31 -15.84 16.10
N PHE A 3 10.85 -15.02 15.20
CA PHE A 3 11.30 -15.46 13.85
C PHE A 3 12.71 -16.09 13.86
N GLY A 4 13.49 -15.95 14.93
CA GLY A 4 14.86 -16.49 15.00
C GLY A 4 15.01 -18.00 15.30
N PHE A 5 13.91 -18.73 15.52
CA PHE A 5 13.97 -20.14 15.96
C PHE A 5 13.03 -21.12 15.22
N ALA A 6 12.07 -20.63 14.42
CA ALA A 6 11.09 -21.50 13.75
C ALA A 6 11.55 -21.97 12.35
N CYS A 7 12.41 -21.22 11.65
CA CYS A 7 12.86 -21.56 10.29
C CYS A 7 13.68 -22.86 10.22
N PHE A 8 14.42 -23.22 11.27
CA PHE A 8 15.37 -24.34 11.22
C PHE A 8 14.77 -25.73 11.50
N LYS A 9 13.44 -25.89 11.52
CA LYS A 9 12.82 -27.22 11.70
C LYS A 9 12.61 -27.92 10.36
N ARG A 10 13.60 -28.73 9.93
CA ARG A 10 13.46 -29.70 8.82
C ARG A 10 12.25 -30.62 9.04
N SER A 11 11.12 -30.31 8.43
CA SER A 11 9.93 -31.16 8.41
C SER A 11 9.95 -32.09 7.20
N ARG A 12 9.95 -33.41 7.44
CA ARG A 12 9.97 -34.44 6.39
C ARG A 12 8.57 -34.64 5.80
N ARG A 13 8.49 -34.53 4.47
CA ARG A 13 7.49 -35.05 3.50
C ARG A 13 6.21 -35.69 4.07
N ARG A 14 5.04 -35.09 3.78
CA ARG A 14 3.79 -35.77 3.39
C ARG A 14 2.72 -34.73 3.00
N GLY A 15 2.23 -34.76 1.75
CA GLY A 15 1.06 -33.93 1.40
C GLY A 15 0.62 -33.79 -0.06
N ARG A 16 1.28 -34.40 -1.05
CA ARG A 16 1.11 -34.08 -2.49
C ARG A 16 -0.26 -34.37 -3.18
N ALA A 17 -1.33 -34.77 -2.48
CA ALA A 17 -2.51 -35.35 -3.18
C ALA A 17 -3.86 -34.65 -2.99
N LEU A 18 -4.02 -33.66 -2.09
CA LEU A 18 -5.34 -33.07 -1.79
C LEU A 18 -5.61 -31.72 -2.46
N VAL A 19 -4.59 -30.92 -2.76
CA VAL A 19 -4.78 -29.50 -3.13
C VAL A 19 -5.18 -29.28 -4.60
N ALA A 20 -4.70 -30.10 -5.54
CA ALA A 20 -4.93 -29.90 -6.98
C ALA A 20 -6.40 -30.12 -7.43
N LYS A 21 -7.22 -30.79 -6.62
CA LYS A 21 -8.59 -31.19 -7.02
C LYS A 21 -9.68 -30.20 -6.60
N ALA A 22 -9.37 -29.25 -5.70
CA ALA A 22 -10.34 -28.26 -5.21
C ALA A 22 -10.37 -26.98 -6.06
N VAL A 23 -9.25 -26.60 -6.70
CA VAL A 23 -9.10 -25.30 -7.39
C VAL A 23 -9.75 -25.28 -8.78
N SER A 24 -9.91 -26.43 -9.46
CA SER A 24 -10.36 -26.47 -10.85
C SER A 24 -11.88 -26.35 -11.07
N SER A 25 -12.69 -26.30 -10.01
CA SER A 25 -14.16 -26.37 -10.14
C SER A 25 -14.88 -25.02 -10.07
N GLU A 26 -14.21 -23.91 -9.76
CA GLU A 26 -14.89 -22.63 -9.45
C GLU A 26 -14.69 -21.49 -10.47
N LEU A 27 -13.85 -21.65 -11.50
CA LEU A 27 -13.61 -20.60 -12.50
C LEU A 27 -13.59 -21.15 -13.95
N PRO A 28 -14.53 -20.76 -14.84
CA PRO A 28 -14.47 -21.12 -16.25
C PRO A 28 -13.36 -20.32 -16.96
N GLY A 29 -12.40 -21.01 -17.59
CA GLY A 29 -11.38 -20.39 -18.44
C GLY A 29 -9.99 -20.25 -17.80
N THR A 30 -9.79 -20.71 -16.56
CA THR A 30 -8.47 -20.90 -15.99
C THR A 30 -7.94 -22.28 -16.40
N ASP A 31 -7.12 -22.32 -17.46
CA ASP A 31 -6.09 -23.36 -17.54
C ASP A 31 -5.11 -23.08 -16.38
N LEU A 32 -5.49 -23.47 -15.17
CA LEU A 32 -4.58 -23.55 -14.05
C LEU A 32 -3.44 -24.41 -14.56
N LEU A 33 -2.23 -23.86 -14.61
CA LEU A 33 -1.02 -24.65 -14.71
C LEU A 33 -0.90 -25.47 -13.41
N SER A 34 -1.74 -26.50 -13.29
CA SER A 34 -1.53 -27.68 -12.48
C SER A 34 -0.41 -28.48 -13.13
N THR A 35 0.78 -27.90 -13.14
CA THR A 35 1.99 -28.66 -13.37
C THR A 35 2.95 -28.23 -12.29
N ALA A 36 2.90 -28.92 -11.14
CA ALA A 36 4.11 -29.07 -10.36
C ALA A 36 5.22 -29.44 -11.36
N PRO A 37 6.27 -28.62 -11.51
CA PRO A 37 7.27 -28.86 -12.53
C PRO A 37 7.87 -30.25 -12.31
N PRO A 38 8.28 -30.93 -13.40
CA PRO A 38 8.84 -32.26 -13.30
C PRO A 38 9.99 -32.26 -12.28
N LEU A 39 10.09 -33.33 -11.49
CA LEU A 39 11.17 -33.50 -10.53
C LEU A 39 12.51 -33.47 -11.28
N GLU A 40 13.19 -32.31 -11.26
CA GLU A 40 14.52 -32.14 -11.82
C GLU A 40 15.53 -32.94 -11.00
N ASN A 41 16.46 -33.62 -11.69
CA ASN A 41 17.58 -34.29 -11.04
C ASN A 41 18.58 -33.24 -10.47
N GLY A 42 19.44 -33.65 -9.53
CA GLY A 42 20.35 -32.70 -8.85
C GLY A 42 21.25 -31.88 -9.79
N GLY A 43 21.67 -32.46 -10.92
CA GLY A 43 22.47 -31.76 -11.92
C GLY A 43 21.71 -30.66 -12.67
N ALA A 44 20.41 -30.88 -12.96
CA ALA A 44 19.55 -29.87 -13.58
C ALA A 44 19.26 -28.69 -12.64
N LYS A 45 19.01 -28.98 -11.35
CA LYS A 45 18.81 -27.95 -10.32
C LYS A 45 20.04 -27.05 -10.17
N LEU A 46 21.23 -27.64 -10.09
CA LEU A 46 22.49 -26.88 -10.01
C LEU A 46 22.71 -26.00 -11.26
N ALA A 47 22.38 -26.51 -12.45
CA ALA A 47 22.48 -25.75 -13.69
C ALA A 47 21.50 -24.56 -13.72
N ARG A 48 20.30 -24.70 -13.15
CA ARG A 48 19.32 -23.61 -13.01
C ARG A 48 19.80 -22.55 -12.02
N VAL A 49 20.25 -22.96 -10.83
CA VAL A 49 20.87 -22.06 -9.83
C VAL A 49 21.99 -21.25 -10.49
N ARG A 50 22.94 -21.91 -11.16
CA ARG A 50 24.05 -21.24 -11.84
C ARG A 50 23.61 -20.25 -12.91
N ARG A 51 22.62 -20.61 -13.72
CA ARG A 51 22.10 -19.71 -14.76
C ARG A 51 21.50 -18.46 -14.15
N LEU A 52 20.74 -18.61 -13.07
CA LEU A 52 20.10 -17.49 -12.37
C LEU A 52 21.15 -16.57 -11.73
N LEU A 53 22.18 -17.15 -11.11
CA LEU A 53 23.32 -16.41 -10.55
C LEU A 53 24.11 -15.65 -11.62
N LEU A 54 24.44 -16.30 -12.75
CA LEU A 54 25.17 -15.67 -13.86
C LEU A 54 24.37 -14.59 -14.58
N ALA A 55 23.05 -14.65 -14.54
CA ALA A 55 22.17 -13.62 -15.10
C ALA A 55 22.13 -12.33 -14.26
N ASP A 56 22.76 -12.32 -13.08
CA ASP A 56 22.87 -11.15 -12.23
C ASP A 56 24.30 -10.57 -12.26
N PRO A 57 24.49 -9.35 -12.80
CA PRO A 57 25.82 -8.73 -12.84
C PRO A 57 26.43 -8.50 -11.45
N ARG A 58 25.62 -8.45 -10.39
CA ARG A 58 26.10 -8.35 -8.99
C ARG A 58 26.89 -9.57 -8.52
N ASN A 59 26.85 -10.67 -9.28
CA ASN A 59 27.57 -11.91 -9.00
C ASN A 59 28.85 -12.07 -9.83
N GLU A 60 29.24 -11.09 -10.65
CA GLU A 60 30.40 -11.21 -11.56
C GLU A 60 31.72 -11.47 -10.82
N ALA A 61 31.88 -10.90 -9.62
CA ALA A 61 33.06 -11.07 -8.78
C ALA A 61 33.06 -12.37 -7.94
N LEU A 62 31.95 -13.11 -7.92
CA LEU A 62 31.79 -14.30 -7.08
C LEU A 62 32.38 -15.55 -7.74
N ASP A 63 33.02 -16.40 -6.94
CA ASP A 63 33.39 -17.74 -7.38
C ASP A 63 32.16 -18.66 -7.41
N LEU A 64 31.66 -18.96 -8.61
CA LEU A 64 30.51 -19.83 -8.83
C LEU A 64 30.91 -21.30 -9.13
N SER A 65 32.18 -21.67 -8.89
CA SER A 65 32.67 -23.04 -9.03
C SER A 65 32.09 -23.99 -7.98
N ASP A 66 32.26 -25.31 -8.14
CA ASP A 66 31.72 -26.29 -7.18
C ASP A 66 32.33 -26.07 -5.78
N CYS A 67 31.54 -25.57 -4.84
CA CYS A 67 31.90 -25.55 -3.42
C CYS A 67 31.83 -26.98 -2.87
N ARG A 68 32.97 -27.70 -2.87
CA ARG A 68 33.10 -29.08 -2.35
C ARG A 68 33.19 -29.19 -0.83
N GLU A 69 33.05 -28.07 -0.12
CA GLU A 69 33.08 -28.02 1.35
C GLU A 69 31.80 -28.65 1.95
N PRO A 70 31.82 -29.09 3.23
CA PRO A 70 30.70 -29.83 3.84
C PRO A 70 29.37 -29.11 3.66
N PRO A 71 28.24 -29.84 3.70
CA PRO A 71 26.92 -29.23 3.52
C PRO A 71 26.78 -28.02 4.44
N PHE A 72 26.42 -26.89 3.83
CA PHE A 72 26.21 -25.62 4.50
C PHE A 72 25.29 -25.83 5.71
N SER A 73 25.72 -25.42 6.90
CA SER A 73 25.01 -25.69 8.15
C SER A 73 23.92 -24.65 8.42
N ASP A 74 22.98 -25.00 9.31
CA ASP A 74 21.98 -24.04 9.80
C ASP A 74 22.65 -22.79 10.40
N ASP A 75 23.84 -22.94 11.00
CA ASP A 75 24.60 -21.81 11.57
C ASP A 75 25.18 -20.89 10.49
N ASP A 76 25.61 -21.44 9.34
CA ASP A 76 26.11 -20.62 8.23
C ASP A 76 24.97 -19.82 7.57
N LEU A 77 23.75 -20.38 7.49
CA LEU A 77 22.57 -19.63 7.05
C LEU A 77 22.17 -18.53 8.05
N ARG A 78 22.36 -18.78 9.35
CA ARG A 78 22.15 -17.75 10.39
C ARG A 78 23.16 -16.61 10.29
N GLU A 79 24.43 -16.92 10.02
CA GLU A 79 25.47 -15.91 9.80
C GLU A 79 25.14 -15.07 8.55
N ALA A 80 24.82 -15.72 7.42
CA ALA A 80 24.42 -15.02 6.21
C ALA A 80 23.21 -14.10 6.42
N TRP A 81 22.24 -14.56 7.21
CA TRP A 81 21.08 -13.76 7.59
C TRP A 81 21.47 -12.58 8.50
N HIS A 82 22.36 -12.79 9.46
CA HIS A 82 22.85 -11.73 10.33
C HIS A 82 23.58 -10.63 9.53
N GLU A 83 24.48 -11.01 8.62
CA GLU A 83 25.18 -10.07 7.75
C GLU A 83 24.20 -9.24 6.90
N LEU A 84 23.13 -9.87 6.40
CA LEU A 84 22.09 -9.16 5.68
C LEU A 84 21.36 -8.15 6.58
N GLN A 85 21.06 -8.51 7.82
CA GLN A 85 20.39 -7.64 8.79
C GLN A 85 21.24 -6.43 9.20
N VAL A 86 22.57 -6.59 9.29
CA VAL A 86 23.48 -5.47 9.61
C VAL A 86 23.84 -4.61 8.40
N GLY A 87 23.37 -4.99 7.21
CA GLY A 87 23.56 -4.23 5.96
C GLY A 87 24.83 -4.59 5.18
N HIS A 88 25.53 -5.67 5.56
CA HIS A 88 26.67 -6.24 4.84
C HIS A 88 26.17 -7.15 3.71
N VAL A 89 25.62 -6.51 2.68
CA VAL A 89 24.85 -7.20 1.62
C VAL A 89 25.74 -8.07 0.74
N ASP A 90 27.00 -7.69 0.51
CA ASP A 90 27.91 -8.44 -0.36
C ASP A 90 28.44 -9.70 0.36
N GLU A 91 28.73 -9.60 1.66
CA GLU A 91 29.11 -10.71 2.53
C GLU A 91 27.96 -11.71 2.68
N ALA A 92 26.74 -11.23 2.93
CA ALA A 92 25.54 -12.07 2.96
C ALA A 92 25.31 -12.78 1.62
N ARG A 93 25.51 -12.07 0.50
CA ARG A 93 25.38 -12.64 -0.86
C ARG A 93 26.40 -13.76 -1.09
N GLU A 94 27.66 -13.56 -0.73
CA GLU A 94 28.70 -14.59 -0.84
C GLU A 94 28.29 -15.87 -0.10
N LEU A 95 27.82 -15.74 1.14
CA LEU A 95 27.39 -16.86 1.97
C LEU A 95 26.17 -17.57 1.39
N PHE A 96 25.12 -16.85 1.00
CA PHE A 96 23.93 -17.47 0.41
C PHE A 96 24.21 -18.12 -0.95
N VAL A 97 25.06 -17.53 -1.79
CA VAL A 97 25.49 -18.12 -3.06
C VAL A 97 26.20 -19.44 -2.85
N ARG A 98 27.12 -19.50 -1.87
CA ARG A 98 27.77 -20.76 -1.48
C ARG A 98 26.76 -21.80 -1.01
N ALA A 99 25.76 -21.39 -0.22
CA ALA A 99 24.72 -22.28 0.29
C ALA A 99 23.94 -22.97 -0.84
N VAL A 100 23.44 -22.21 -1.81
CA VAL A 100 22.63 -22.77 -2.93
C VAL A 100 23.46 -23.54 -3.95
N LEU A 101 24.78 -23.29 -4.05
CA LEU A 101 25.68 -24.09 -4.86
C LEU A 101 26.05 -25.42 -4.19
N SER A 102 26.12 -25.45 -2.84
CA SER A 102 26.39 -26.66 -2.05
C SER A 102 25.23 -27.66 -2.10
N ASP A 103 24.00 -27.18 -1.85
CA ASP A 103 22.78 -27.97 -2.01
C ASP A 103 21.72 -27.19 -2.82
N PRO A 104 21.63 -27.40 -4.14
CA PRO A 104 20.65 -26.71 -5.00
C PRO A 104 19.22 -27.23 -4.80
N ALA A 105 18.99 -28.16 -3.88
CA ALA A 105 17.68 -28.66 -3.49
C ALA A 105 17.30 -28.29 -2.05
N ASP A 106 18.14 -27.54 -1.32
CA ASP A 106 17.79 -27.03 0.01
C ASP A 106 16.81 -25.86 -0.12
N ALA A 107 15.55 -26.12 0.27
CA ALA A 107 14.49 -25.13 0.20
C ALA A 107 14.77 -23.89 1.06
N GLU A 108 15.47 -24.05 2.20
CA GLU A 108 15.78 -22.93 3.09
C GLU A 108 16.86 -22.03 2.48
N ALA A 109 17.92 -22.62 1.92
CA ALA A 109 18.96 -21.84 1.23
C ALA A 109 18.39 -21.08 0.02
N LEU A 110 17.50 -21.72 -0.75
CA LEU A 110 16.78 -21.09 -1.86
C LEU A 110 15.84 -19.96 -1.37
N PHE A 111 15.14 -20.17 -0.26
CA PHE A 111 14.29 -19.17 0.37
C PHE A 111 15.10 -17.96 0.85
N CYS A 112 16.21 -18.18 1.56
CA CYS A 112 17.11 -17.13 2.00
C CYS A 112 17.72 -16.33 0.85
N MET A 113 18.10 -16.99 -0.26
CA MET A 113 18.48 -16.29 -1.49
C MET A 113 17.35 -15.40 -2.01
N GLY A 114 16.11 -15.89 -1.99
CA GLY A 114 14.94 -15.08 -2.29
C GLY A 114 14.84 -13.84 -1.40
N LEU A 115 15.05 -13.98 -0.09
CA LEU A 115 15.02 -12.85 0.85
C LEU A 115 16.14 -11.83 0.61
N LEU A 116 17.35 -12.27 0.24
CA LEU A 116 18.43 -11.38 -0.21
C LEU A 116 17.95 -10.54 -1.40
N TYR A 117 17.37 -11.17 -2.41
CA TYR A 117 16.86 -10.46 -3.58
C TYR A 117 15.67 -9.56 -3.27
N GLU A 118 14.85 -9.95 -2.30
CA GLU A 118 13.76 -9.12 -1.79
C GLU A 118 14.32 -7.85 -1.14
N SER A 119 15.35 -7.97 -0.29
CA SER A 119 16.03 -6.82 0.32
C SER A 119 16.75 -5.92 -0.71
N LEU A 120 17.16 -6.50 -1.84
CA LEU A 120 17.74 -5.80 -2.98
C LEU A 120 16.68 -5.21 -3.92
N HIS A 121 15.40 -5.32 -3.55
CA HIS A 121 14.25 -4.79 -4.30
C HIS A 121 14.08 -5.39 -5.69
N ASP A 122 14.51 -6.65 -5.86
CA ASP A 122 14.43 -7.36 -7.12
C ASP A 122 13.30 -8.40 -7.09
N LEU A 123 12.06 -7.92 -7.26
CA LEU A 123 10.86 -8.76 -7.12
C LEU A 123 10.84 -9.94 -8.11
N MET A 124 11.32 -9.74 -9.34
CA MET A 124 11.35 -10.81 -10.35
C MET A 124 12.34 -11.91 -9.97
N ARG A 125 13.55 -11.55 -9.53
CA ARG A 125 14.52 -12.55 -9.03
C ARG A 125 14.01 -13.20 -7.74
N THR A 126 13.39 -12.44 -6.85
CA THR A 126 12.74 -12.96 -5.64
C THR A 126 11.74 -14.07 -6.00
N VAL A 127 10.81 -13.82 -6.93
CA VAL A 127 9.85 -14.81 -7.41
C VAL A 127 10.55 -16.06 -7.96
N GLN A 128 11.60 -15.90 -8.77
CA GLN A 128 12.35 -17.04 -9.34
C GLN A 128 12.98 -17.93 -8.26
N TRP A 129 13.52 -17.35 -7.19
CA TRP A 129 14.06 -18.10 -6.06
C TRP A 129 12.96 -18.73 -5.20
N MET A 130 11.85 -18.03 -4.98
CA MET A 130 10.71 -18.57 -4.25
C MET A 130 10.07 -19.75 -4.99
N ASP A 131 9.96 -19.68 -6.32
CA ASP A 131 9.53 -20.80 -7.16
C ASP A 131 10.43 -22.03 -6.92
N MET A 132 11.75 -21.85 -6.92
CA MET A 132 12.70 -22.93 -6.66
C MET A 132 12.57 -23.50 -5.24
N ALA A 133 12.34 -22.65 -4.23
CA ALA A 133 12.11 -23.07 -2.85
C ALA A 133 10.81 -23.89 -2.71
N ILE A 134 9.71 -23.46 -3.35
CA ILE A 134 8.43 -24.18 -3.41
C ILE A 134 8.56 -25.50 -4.17
N GLU A 135 9.34 -25.54 -5.25
CA GLU A 135 9.61 -26.78 -5.97
C GLU A 135 10.37 -27.80 -5.10
N ALA A 136 11.32 -27.33 -4.29
CA ALA A 136 12.09 -28.14 -3.35
C ALA A 136 11.23 -28.60 -2.16
N PHE A 137 10.41 -27.71 -1.59
CA PHE A 137 9.49 -27.97 -0.51
C PHE A 137 8.10 -27.33 -0.79
N PRO A 138 7.16 -28.11 -1.35
CA PRO A 138 5.84 -27.58 -1.75
C PRO A 138 4.99 -27.01 -0.63
N ASP A 139 5.25 -27.39 0.62
CA ASP A 139 4.48 -26.92 1.78
C ASP A 139 5.21 -25.75 2.50
N HIS A 140 6.16 -25.09 1.82
CA HIS A 140 6.92 -23.96 2.38
C HIS A 140 6.06 -22.69 2.49
N ILE A 141 5.36 -22.55 3.61
CA ILE A 141 4.43 -21.44 3.91
C ILE A 141 5.05 -20.07 3.58
N PHE A 142 6.25 -19.77 4.08
CA PHE A 142 6.87 -18.45 3.86
C PHE A 142 7.29 -18.18 2.41
N ALA A 143 7.57 -19.22 1.62
CA ALA A 143 7.96 -19.03 0.22
C ALA A 143 6.71 -18.77 -0.63
N TRP A 144 5.61 -19.48 -0.34
CA TRP A 144 4.30 -19.16 -0.91
C TRP A 144 3.84 -17.75 -0.57
N GLU A 145 3.99 -17.35 0.69
CA GLU A 145 3.63 -15.99 1.13
C GLU A 145 4.46 -14.93 0.39
N THR A 146 5.79 -15.01 0.41
CA THR A 146 6.64 -14.02 -0.25
C THR A 146 6.42 -14.02 -1.77
N ARG A 147 6.31 -15.18 -2.41
CA ARG A 147 6.01 -15.26 -3.85
C ARG A 147 4.69 -14.58 -4.20
N SER A 148 3.61 -14.90 -3.49
CA SER A 148 2.26 -14.36 -3.77
C SER A 148 2.24 -12.85 -3.60
N ARG A 149 2.92 -12.37 -2.56
CA ARG A 149 3.09 -10.94 -2.29
C ARG A 149 3.91 -10.23 -3.38
N CYS A 150 4.98 -10.83 -3.87
CA CYS A 150 5.73 -10.31 -5.02
C CYS A 150 4.89 -10.31 -6.30
N MET A 151 4.09 -11.35 -6.56
CA MET A 151 3.19 -11.40 -7.72
C MET A 151 2.12 -10.31 -7.65
N GLU A 152 1.52 -10.08 -6.48
CA GLU A 152 0.59 -8.97 -6.25
C GLU A 152 1.24 -7.63 -6.61
N HIS A 153 2.48 -7.42 -6.16
CA HIS A 153 3.24 -6.21 -6.45
C HIS A 153 3.58 -6.02 -7.92
N LEU A 154 3.89 -7.11 -8.61
CA LEU A 154 4.13 -7.11 -10.06
C LEU A 154 2.83 -6.96 -10.88
N GLY A 155 1.66 -6.95 -10.24
CA GLY A 155 0.36 -6.87 -10.91
C GLY A 155 -0.15 -8.22 -11.46
N HIS A 156 0.56 -9.31 -11.19
CA HIS A 156 0.23 -10.70 -11.54
C HIS A 156 -0.82 -11.28 -10.58
N LEU A 157 -2.03 -10.74 -10.66
CA LEU A 157 -3.07 -10.95 -9.63
C LEU A 157 -3.63 -12.38 -9.61
N ALA A 158 -3.74 -13.00 -10.79
CA ALA A 158 -4.21 -14.38 -10.89
C ALA A 158 -3.22 -15.34 -10.20
N GLU A 159 -1.92 -15.17 -10.43
CA GLU A 159 -0.89 -15.97 -9.74
C GLU A 159 -0.82 -15.66 -8.23
N ALA A 160 -1.02 -14.39 -7.83
CA ALA A 160 -1.05 -14.00 -6.42
C ALA A 160 -2.22 -14.64 -5.68
N LEU A 161 -3.42 -14.59 -6.26
CA LEU A 161 -4.63 -15.17 -5.67
C LEU A 161 -4.50 -16.69 -5.52
N ALA A 162 -4.05 -17.39 -6.56
CA ALA A 162 -3.82 -18.83 -6.50
C ALA A 162 -2.79 -19.21 -5.43
N GLY A 163 -1.75 -18.39 -5.24
CA GLY A 163 -0.77 -18.58 -4.19
C GLY A 163 -1.33 -18.36 -2.78
N TYR A 164 -2.16 -17.33 -2.58
CA TYR A 164 -2.83 -17.10 -1.29
C TYR A 164 -3.88 -18.17 -0.97
N GLU A 165 -4.59 -18.70 -1.97
CA GLU A 165 -5.50 -19.85 -1.82
C GLU A 165 -4.73 -21.11 -1.40
N HIS A 166 -3.57 -21.36 -1.99
CA HIS A 166 -2.70 -22.45 -1.57
C HIS A 166 -2.22 -22.26 -0.12
N LEU A 167 -1.82 -21.04 0.23
CA LEU A 167 -1.38 -20.68 1.57
C LEU A 167 -2.48 -20.90 2.62
N GLU A 168 -3.72 -20.55 2.32
CA GLU A 168 -4.89 -20.77 3.19
C GLU A 168 -5.13 -22.27 3.47
N VAL A 169 -4.87 -23.14 2.49
CA VAL A 169 -4.93 -24.60 2.66
C VAL A 169 -3.82 -25.12 3.57
N LEU A 170 -2.61 -24.55 3.48
CA LEU A 170 -1.47 -24.94 4.32
C LEU A 170 -1.58 -24.38 5.75
N ASP A 171 -2.10 -23.16 5.88
CA ASP A 171 -2.28 -22.43 7.13
C ASP A 171 -3.62 -21.66 7.10
N PRO A 172 -4.68 -22.20 7.73
CA PRO A 172 -5.98 -21.53 7.80
C PRO A 172 -5.95 -20.15 8.47
N SER A 173 -4.92 -19.83 9.26
CA SER A 173 -4.76 -18.48 9.83
C SER A 173 -4.36 -17.42 8.78
N ALA A 174 -3.95 -17.86 7.58
CA ALA A 174 -3.57 -17.01 6.46
C ALA A 174 -4.75 -16.43 5.65
N THR A 175 -5.99 -16.80 5.98
CA THR A 175 -7.22 -16.41 5.26
C THR A 175 -7.29 -14.91 4.92
N GLY A 176 -6.86 -14.05 5.86
CA GLY A 176 -6.90 -12.59 5.66
C GLY A 176 -6.07 -12.05 4.48
N ARG A 177 -5.06 -12.80 4.00
CA ARG A 177 -4.23 -12.36 2.85
C ARG A 177 -4.99 -12.47 1.53
N ARG A 178 -5.69 -13.58 1.33
CA ARG A 178 -6.60 -13.79 0.19
C ARG A 178 -7.73 -12.78 0.20
N GLU A 179 -8.38 -12.61 1.36
CA GLU A 179 -9.46 -11.65 1.55
C GLU A 179 -9.02 -10.21 1.28
N GLY A 180 -7.81 -9.82 1.71
CA GLY A 180 -7.23 -8.51 1.42
C GLY A 180 -7.07 -8.26 -0.08
N LEU A 181 -6.51 -9.22 -0.81
CA LEU A 181 -6.37 -9.13 -2.26
C LEU A 181 -7.74 -9.09 -2.97
N LEU A 182 -8.67 -9.98 -2.57
CA LEU A 182 -10.03 -10.00 -3.11
C LEU A 182 -10.79 -8.70 -2.79
N GLY A 183 -10.59 -8.11 -1.60
CA GLY A 183 -11.15 -6.82 -1.25
C GLY A 183 -10.68 -5.73 -2.20
N HIS A 184 -9.39 -5.69 -2.53
CA HIS A 184 -8.85 -4.79 -3.56
C HIS A 184 -9.45 -5.08 -4.96
N GLN A 185 -9.81 -6.34 -5.22
CA GLN A 185 -10.48 -6.80 -6.43
C GLN A 185 -12.01 -6.76 -6.36
N ARG A 186 -12.68 -6.22 -5.36
CA ARG A 186 -14.16 -6.07 -5.39
C ARG A 186 -14.57 -4.64 -5.71
N VAL A 187 -13.61 -3.74 -5.69
CA VAL A 187 -13.80 -2.32 -5.93
C VAL A 187 -13.78 -2.08 -7.44
N TYR A 188 -14.91 -2.15 -8.15
CA TYR A 188 -14.96 -1.84 -9.60
C TYR A 188 -16.09 -0.91 -9.98
N ILE A 189 -15.90 -0.19 -11.09
CA ILE A 189 -17.00 0.43 -11.83
C ILE A 189 -17.51 -0.60 -12.84
N LEU A 190 -18.65 -1.22 -12.56
CA LEU A 190 -19.28 -2.25 -13.37
C LEU A 190 -20.28 -1.63 -14.36
N PRO A 191 -20.38 -2.13 -15.61
CA PRO A 191 -21.36 -1.68 -16.60
C PRO A 191 -22.78 -2.18 -16.33
N VAL A 192 -23.13 -2.44 -15.06
CA VAL A 192 -24.47 -2.85 -14.64
C VAL A 192 -25.30 -1.61 -14.39
N GLY A 193 -26.54 -1.60 -14.90
CA GLY A 193 -27.47 -0.48 -14.81
C GLY A 193 -27.62 0.05 -13.40
N ALA A 194 -27.24 1.31 -13.22
CA ALA A 194 -27.05 1.98 -11.95
C ALA A 194 -28.25 1.97 -11.00
N TRP A 195 -29.46 1.93 -11.56
CA TRP A 195 -30.73 1.96 -10.81
C TRP A 195 -31.67 0.80 -11.16
N GLU A 196 -31.28 -0.11 -12.05
CA GLU A 196 -32.18 -1.08 -12.71
C GLU A 196 -32.63 -2.25 -11.80
N THR A 197 -32.04 -2.42 -10.62
CA THR A 197 -32.43 -3.51 -9.70
C THR A 197 -33.56 -3.07 -8.75
N TRP A 198 -34.75 -3.66 -8.88
CA TRP A 198 -35.98 -3.30 -8.13
C TRP A 198 -35.81 -3.32 -6.59
N GLU A 199 -34.89 -4.15 -6.07
CA GLU A 199 -34.60 -4.22 -4.63
C GLU A 199 -33.74 -3.04 -4.12
N HIS A 200 -33.13 -2.26 -5.02
CA HIS A 200 -32.10 -1.26 -4.70
C HIS A 200 -32.17 0.03 -5.53
N GLY A 201 -33.25 0.26 -6.28
CA GLY A 201 -33.42 1.43 -7.15
C GLY A 201 -33.47 2.78 -6.39
N ALA A 202 -33.51 3.88 -7.15
CA ALA A 202 -33.39 5.25 -6.63
C ALA A 202 -34.33 5.57 -5.45
N ALA A 203 -35.58 5.09 -5.50
CA ALA A 203 -36.54 5.27 -4.41
C ALA A 203 -36.10 4.59 -3.09
N GLU A 204 -35.52 3.38 -3.16
CA GLU A 204 -35.01 2.70 -1.96
C GLU A 204 -33.73 3.35 -1.44
N TYR A 205 -32.85 3.79 -2.35
CA TYR A 205 -31.68 4.57 -1.99
C TYR A 205 -32.07 5.83 -1.21
N ILE A 206 -33.03 6.63 -1.68
CA ILE A 206 -33.52 7.82 -0.96
C ILE A 206 -34.01 7.43 0.43
N ARG A 207 -34.83 6.37 0.54
CA ARG A 207 -35.35 5.90 1.85
C ARG A 207 -34.25 5.51 2.84
N ARG A 208 -33.13 4.96 2.35
CA ARG A 208 -32.00 4.53 3.18
C ARG A 208 -31.05 5.69 3.50
N ALA A 209 -30.75 6.54 2.52
CA ALA A 209 -29.84 7.68 2.66
C ALA A 209 -30.45 8.84 3.49
N ALA A 210 -31.78 8.99 3.48
CA ALA A 210 -32.47 10.07 4.21
C ALA A 210 -32.64 9.83 5.72
N LYS A 211 -32.29 8.66 6.24
CA LYS A 211 -32.57 8.31 7.65
C LYS A 211 -31.58 8.90 8.66
N GLU A 212 -30.42 9.38 8.23
CA GLU A 212 -29.34 9.77 9.14
C GLU A 212 -28.64 11.06 8.66
N GLU A 213 -28.86 12.16 9.38
CA GLU A 213 -27.96 13.31 9.25
C GLU A 213 -26.58 12.92 9.78
N PRO A 214 -25.49 13.28 9.07
CA PRO A 214 -24.16 12.96 9.56
C PRO A 214 -23.96 13.78 10.83
N ARG A 215 -23.63 13.12 11.95
CA ARG A 215 -23.27 13.82 13.18
C ARG A 215 -22.08 14.74 12.90
N ARG A 216 -22.00 15.86 13.62
CA ARG A 216 -20.80 16.70 13.51
C ARG A 216 -19.62 15.89 14.01
N TRP A 217 -18.53 15.91 13.25
CA TRP A 217 -17.32 15.15 13.58
C TRP A 217 -16.74 15.45 14.96
N GLN A 218 -16.95 16.69 15.45
CA GLN A 218 -16.58 17.10 16.81
C GLN A 218 -17.35 16.35 17.91
N GLU A 219 -18.57 15.89 17.61
CA GLU A 219 -19.43 15.14 18.54
C GLU A 219 -18.96 13.69 18.73
N ASN A 220 -18.06 13.21 17.87
CA ASN A 220 -17.40 11.91 18.04
C ASN A 220 -16.22 11.97 19.03
N PHE A 221 -15.74 13.16 19.39
CA PHE A 221 -14.72 13.32 20.45
C PHE A 221 -15.38 13.39 21.82
N VAL A 222 -14.86 12.63 22.79
CA VAL A 222 -15.29 12.68 24.20
C VAL A 222 -15.20 14.11 24.77
N ARG A 223 -14.29 14.93 24.23
CA ARG A 223 -14.19 16.36 24.50
C ARG A 223 -14.21 17.14 23.17
N PRO A 224 -15.39 17.57 22.70
CA PRO A 224 -15.52 18.38 21.50
C PRO A 224 -14.65 19.63 21.63
N GLN A 225 -13.83 19.90 20.63
CA GLN A 225 -13.03 21.13 20.59
C GLN A 225 -13.92 22.30 20.14
N PRO A 226 -13.72 23.52 20.66
CA PRO A 226 -14.26 24.70 20.01
C PRO A 226 -13.69 24.80 18.59
N GLU A 227 -14.56 25.15 17.64
CA GLU A 227 -14.13 25.45 16.26
C GLU A 227 -13.07 26.55 16.32
N THR A 228 -11.83 26.19 15.98
CA THR A 228 -10.92 27.21 15.46
C THR A 228 -11.38 27.43 14.02
N GLU A 229 -11.64 28.68 13.64
CA GLU A 229 -11.90 29.02 12.23
C GLU A 229 -10.80 28.38 11.39
N LEU A 230 -11.19 27.56 10.41
CA LEU A 230 -10.24 27.03 9.45
C LEU A 230 -9.74 28.22 8.62
N LEU A 231 -8.43 28.40 8.56
CA LEU A 231 -7.84 29.39 7.64
C LEU A 231 -8.18 29.07 6.17
N GLN A 232 -8.55 27.82 5.89
CA GLN A 232 -9.15 27.39 4.64
C GLN A 232 -10.61 26.92 4.82
N PRO A 233 -11.60 27.82 4.68
CA PRO A 233 -13.02 27.45 4.74
C PRO A 233 -13.45 26.41 3.68
N ALA A 234 -12.72 26.32 2.56
CA ALA A 234 -12.98 25.29 1.53
C ALA A 234 -12.86 23.85 2.08
N LEU A 235 -12.00 23.64 3.08
CA LEU A 235 -11.85 22.37 3.78
C LEU A 235 -13.01 22.06 4.74
N GLU A 236 -13.91 23.02 5.03
CA GLU A 236 -15.16 22.75 5.79
C GLU A 236 -16.06 21.75 5.05
N SER A 237 -16.02 21.78 3.71
CA SER A 237 -16.75 20.84 2.85
C SER A 237 -16.15 19.42 2.82
N GLY A 238 -14.97 19.24 3.44
CA GLY A 238 -14.35 17.95 3.74
C GLY A 238 -13.18 17.54 2.85
N ILE A 239 -13.04 18.08 1.63
CA ILE A 239 -12.00 17.71 0.66
C ILE A 239 -11.77 18.81 -0.38
N VAL A 240 -10.50 19.03 -0.75
CA VAL A 240 -10.07 19.98 -1.79
C VAL A 240 -8.88 19.39 -2.55
N ALA A 241 -8.70 19.81 -3.81
CA ALA A 241 -7.56 19.41 -4.63
C ALA A 241 -6.86 20.62 -5.28
N TRP A 242 -5.56 20.48 -5.48
CA TRP A 242 -4.71 21.45 -6.17
C TRP A 242 -3.79 20.74 -7.16
N ASP A 243 -3.59 21.35 -8.31
CA ASP A 243 -2.54 21.00 -9.27
C ASP A 243 -1.33 21.92 -9.06
N ASP A 244 -0.17 21.49 -9.56
CA ASP A 244 1.06 22.27 -9.56
C ASP A 244 1.48 22.68 -8.12
N VAL A 245 1.41 21.75 -7.18
CA VAL A 245 1.62 22.04 -5.75
C VAL A 245 3.09 22.28 -5.41
N LEU A 246 3.99 21.47 -5.98
CA LEU A 246 5.43 21.52 -5.75
C LEU A 246 6.18 21.96 -7.01
N SER A 247 7.43 22.39 -6.91
CA SER A 247 8.26 22.61 -8.11
C SER A 247 8.55 21.30 -8.85
N ASP A 248 8.79 21.39 -10.16
CA ASP A 248 9.17 20.24 -10.99
C ASP A 248 10.41 19.52 -10.45
N GLY A 249 11.37 20.27 -9.90
CA GLY A 249 12.58 19.71 -9.31
C GLY A 249 12.30 18.89 -8.04
N LEU A 250 11.36 19.33 -7.20
CA LEU A 250 10.96 18.56 -6.01
C LEU A 250 10.10 17.35 -6.39
N VAL A 251 9.19 17.49 -7.37
CA VAL A 251 8.40 16.37 -7.92
C VAL A 251 9.31 15.29 -8.49
N GLN A 252 10.32 15.67 -9.28
CA GLN A 252 11.29 14.73 -9.84
C GLN A 252 12.03 13.96 -8.73
N LYS A 253 12.49 14.66 -7.69
CA LYS A 253 13.16 14.01 -6.54
C LYS A 253 12.22 13.05 -5.80
N LEU A 254 10.93 13.38 -5.67
CA LEU A 254 9.93 12.46 -5.11
C LEU A 254 9.71 11.23 -6.01
N GLN A 255 9.68 11.41 -7.33
CA GLN A 255 9.61 10.30 -8.28
C GLN A 255 10.84 9.39 -8.23
N GLU A 256 12.03 9.97 -7.99
CA GLU A 256 13.29 9.22 -7.83
C GLU A 256 13.32 8.41 -6.52
N CYS A 257 12.61 8.85 -5.47
CA CYS A 257 12.65 8.20 -4.16
C CYS A 257 11.43 7.33 -3.82
N VAL A 258 10.32 7.42 -4.57
CA VAL A 258 9.06 6.73 -4.25
C VAL A 258 9.21 5.21 -4.20
N GLU A 259 9.99 4.62 -5.12
CA GLU A 259 10.19 3.18 -5.16
C GLU A 259 11.00 2.73 -3.94
N ASP A 260 12.10 3.41 -3.60
CA ASP A 260 12.89 3.06 -2.43
C ASP A 260 12.10 3.20 -1.13
N HIS A 261 11.27 4.25 -1.00
CA HIS A 261 10.40 4.42 0.16
C HIS A 261 9.35 3.30 0.26
N PHE A 262 8.68 3.00 -0.84
CA PHE A 262 7.65 1.95 -0.87
C PHE A 262 8.26 0.59 -0.56
N GLN A 263 9.38 0.27 -1.20
CA GLN A 263 10.07 -0.98 -1.00
C GLN A 263 10.68 -1.08 0.39
N PHE A 264 11.24 0.00 0.93
CA PHE A 264 11.70 0.06 2.30
C PHE A 264 10.58 -0.34 3.27
N ILE A 265 9.39 0.25 3.15
CA ILE A 265 8.24 -0.14 3.99
C ILE A 265 7.87 -1.62 3.76
N PHE A 266 7.87 -2.05 2.51
CA PHE A 266 7.47 -3.41 2.14
C PHE A 266 8.38 -4.49 2.71
N THR A 267 9.69 -4.32 2.60
CA THR A 267 10.68 -5.31 3.06
C THR A 267 10.94 -5.23 4.56
N ASN A 268 10.83 -4.05 5.16
CA ASN A 268 11.10 -3.86 6.58
C ASN A 268 9.91 -4.17 7.49
N ARG A 269 8.71 -4.40 6.96
CA ARG A 269 7.49 -4.70 7.75
C ARG A 269 7.60 -5.95 8.65
N TRP A 270 8.53 -6.87 8.34
CA TRP A 270 8.65 -8.17 9.02
C TRP A 270 10.06 -8.50 9.52
N VAL A 271 11.09 -7.87 8.96
CA VAL A 271 12.48 -8.33 9.11
C VAL A 271 13.17 -7.85 10.39
N TYR A 272 12.72 -6.75 11.01
CA TYR A 272 13.48 -6.06 12.07
C TYR A 272 12.71 -5.86 13.39
N ALA A 273 11.57 -6.50 13.59
CA ALA A 273 10.73 -6.31 14.79
C ALA A 273 11.22 -7.06 16.05
N ALA A 274 12.46 -7.59 16.07
CA ALA A 274 12.87 -8.59 17.07
C ALA A 274 14.07 -8.23 17.97
N ASP A 275 14.83 -7.17 17.68
CA ASP A 275 16.02 -6.82 18.48
C ASP A 275 15.90 -5.42 19.12
N ASP A 276 16.28 -5.32 20.40
CA ASP A 276 16.21 -4.10 21.22
C ASP A 276 17.13 -2.95 20.71
N ASP A 277 18.10 -3.24 19.83
CA ASP A 277 19.07 -2.27 19.28
C ASP A 277 18.65 -1.64 17.94
N PHE A 278 17.62 -2.18 17.27
CA PHE A 278 17.08 -1.64 16.03
C PHE A 278 15.65 -1.15 16.27
N PRO A 279 15.32 0.13 16.03
CA PRO A 279 13.96 0.63 16.19
C PRO A 279 13.09 0.05 15.06
N GLY A 280 12.58 -1.16 15.28
CA GLY A 280 11.48 -1.93 14.67
C GLY A 280 11.19 -1.86 13.16
N ALA A 281 10.38 -2.81 12.72
CA ALA A 281 9.63 -2.71 11.46
C ALA A 281 8.64 -1.52 11.49
N ALA A 282 8.64 -0.63 10.49
CA ALA A 282 7.72 0.50 10.39
C ALA A 282 6.79 0.37 9.18
N SER A 283 5.51 0.69 9.35
CA SER A 283 4.57 0.77 8.22
C SER A 283 4.52 2.17 7.60
N THR A 284 4.84 3.19 8.38
CA THR A 284 4.90 4.60 8.00
C THR A 284 6.04 5.32 8.74
N MET A 285 6.38 6.53 8.29
CA MET A 285 7.47 7.34 8.85
C MET A 285 6.94 8.60 9.53
N TRP A 286 7.65 9.05 10.56
CA TRP A 286 7.24 10.19 11.38
C TRP A 286 8.19 11.39 11.25
N LEU A 287 7.65 12.54 10.86
CA LEU A 287 8.28 13.86 10.95
C LEU A 287 7.69 14.64 12.13
N PRO A 288 8.43 14.87 13.24
CA PRO A 288 7.96 15.73 14.32
C PRO A 288 7.75 17.18 13.87
N GLY A 289 6.66 17.82 14.31
CA GLY A 289 6.37 19.23 13.98
C GLY A 289 7.39 20.23 14.55
N SER A 290 8.16 19.79 15.56
CA SER A 290 9.27 20.56 16.15
C SER A 290 10.60 20.43 15.39
N GLU A 291 10.69 19.57 14.38
CA GLU A 291 11.92 19.28 13.64
C GLU A 291 11.86 19.78 12.20
N GLY A 292 13.04 20.05 11.63
CA GLY A 292 13.19 20.37 10.20
C GLY A 292 13.30 19.12 9.33
N ALA A 293 13.08 19.29 8.02
CA ALA A 293 13.19 18.22 7.06
C ALA A 293 14.63 17.68 6.91
N LYS A 294 14.76 16.37 6.90
CA LYS A 294 15.99 15.59 6.67
C LYS A 294 15.93 14.75 5.40
N THR A 295 14.75 14.63 4.78
CA THR A 295 14.53 13.89 3.55
C THR A 295 13.69 14.67 2.55
N VAL A 296 13.72 14.26 1.28
CA VAL A 296 12.92 14.86 0.21
C VAL A 296 11.41 14.86 0.53
N PRO A 297 10.79 13.76 1.01
CA PRO A 297 9.37 13.80 1.38
C PRO A 297 9.07 14.71 2.56
N GLU A 298 9.99 14.85 3.52
CA GLU A 298 9.80 15.78 4.64
C GLU A 298 9.82 17.25 4.18
N VAL A 299 10.62 17.60 3.16
CA VAL A 299 10.56 18.92 2.53
C VAL A 299 9.18 19.14 1.92
N ALA A 300 8.66 18.18 1.17
CA ALA A 300 7.32 18.25 0.57
C ALA A 300 6.22 18.37 1.64
N ALA A 301 6.30 17.59 2.72
CA ALA A 301 5.36 17.65 3.85
C ALA A 301 5.30 19.04 4.48
N LEU A 302 6.46 19.65 4.77
CA LEU A 302 6.54 20.99 5.35
C LEU A 302 6.09 22.07 4.36
N THR A 303 6.37 21.92 3.06
CA THR A 303 5.87 22.82 2.02
C THR A 303 4.34 22.79 1.96
N ILE A 304 3.73 21.59 1.98
CA ILE A 304 2.28 21.42 1.99
C ILE A 304 1.69 22.07 3.25
N LEU A 305 2.25 21.80 4.42
CA LEU A 305 1.74 22.33 5.68
C LEU A 305 1.76 23.86 5.72
N ARG A 306 2.86 24.48 5.32
CA ARG A 306 3.04 25.94 5.37
C ARG A 306 2.28 26.68 4.29
N HIS A 307 2.35 26.20 3.05
CA HIS A 307 1.91 26.99 1.90
C HIS A 307 0.56 26.56 1.35
N ILE A 308 0.21 25.28 1.52
CA ILE A 308 -1.12 24.80 1.15
C ILE A 308 -2.03 24.96 2.35
N LEU A 309 -1.78 24.24 3.45
CA LEU A 309 -2.65 24.31 4.63
C LEU A 309 -2.60 25.66 5.38
N GLN A 310 -1.59 26.50 5.11
CA GLN A 310 -1.38 27.79 5.80
C GLN A 310 -1.29 27.62 7.32
N GLN A 311 -0.56 26.59 7.75
CA GLN A 311 -0.34 26.27 9.17
C GLN A 311 1.16 26.20 9.47
N GLU A 312 1.53 26.52 10.70
CA GLU A 312 2.91 26.39 11.13
C GLU A 312 3.20 24.97 11.62
N PRO A 313 4.37 24.37 11.32
CA PRO A 313 4.71 23.02 11.77
C PRO A 313 4.60 22.82 13.29
N GLY A 314 4.91 23.87 14.07
CA GLY A 314 4.79 23.83 15.54
C GLY A 314 3.36 23.77 16.08
N GLU A 315 2.34 23.97 15.23
CA GLU A 315 0.92 23.80 15.60
C GLU A 315 0.47 22.33 15.55
N PHE A 316 1.31 21.46 14.97
CA PHE A 316 1.07 20.03 14.79
C PHE A 316 2.05 19.20 15.63
N ALA A 317 1.61 18.02 16.08
CA ALA A 317 2.50 17.04 16.67
C ALA A 317 3.51 16.54 15.63
N GLY A 318 3.08 16.38 14.39
CA GLY A 318 3.93 16.03 13.27
C GLY A 318 3.17 15.60 12.02
N VAL A 319 3.93 15.11 11.05
CA VAL A 319 3.44 14.55 9.80
C VAL A 319 3.87 13.10 9.71
N GLU A 320 2.89 12.22 9.57
CA GLU A 320 3.11 10.83 9.20
C GLU A 320 3.12 10.75 7.68
N TYR A 321 4.08 10.05 7.09
CA TYR A 321 4.17 9.95 5.64
C TYR A 321 4.66 8.60 5.17
N TRP A 322 4.25 8.22 3.96
CA TRP A 322 4.68 7.01 3.30
C TRP A 322 4.46 7.09 1.79
N ALA A 323 5.21 6.25 1.07
CA ALA A 323 5.01 6.04 -0.36
C ALA A 323 4.16 4.80 -0.62
N ARG A 324 3.40 4.82 -1.71
CA ARG A 324 2.71 3.64 -2.21
C ARG A 324 2.87 3.54 -3.72
N VAL A 325 3.43 2.43 -4.18
CA VAL A 325 3.48 2.04 -5.58
C VAL A 325 2.54 0.85 -5.76
N ARG A 326 1.56 0.97 -6.64
CA ARG A 326 0.64 -0.13 -6.95
C ARG A 326 0.42 -0.24 -8.44
N SER A 327 0.18 -1.44 -8.94
CA SER A 327 -0.36 -1.62 -10.29
C SER A 327 -1.71 -0.92 -10.44
N VAL A 328 -1.99 -0.37 -11.62
CA VAL A 328 -3.25 0.34 -11.91
C VAL A 328 -4.50 -0.54 -11.89
N ASN A 329 -4.30 -1.86 -11.91
CA ASN A 329 -5.35 -2.87 -11.78
C ASN A 329 -5.73 -3.15 -10.30
N LEU A 330 -5.01 -2.57 -9.34
CA LEU A 330 -5.28 -2.73 -7.91
C LEU A 330 -5.89 -1.45 -7.31
N GLY A 331 -7.06 -1.62 -6.71
CA GLY A 331 -7.64 -0.61 -5.83
C GLY A 331 -6.95 -0.55 -4.47
N ALA A 332 -7.44 0.34 -3.62
CA ALA A 332 -7.21 0.30 -2.19
C ALA A 332 -8.56 0.10 -1.52
N GLY A 333 -8.62 -0.86 -0.59
CA GLY A 333 -9.82 -1.08 0.22
C GLY A 333 -10.17 0.19 0.96
N PHE A 334 -11.46 0.44 1.13
CA PHE A 334 -11.89 1.65 1.81
C PHE A 334 -11.65 1.54 3.31
N HIS A 335 -11.11 2.60 3.86
CA HIS A 335 -10.72 2.72 5.27
C HIS A 335 -10.77 4.19 5.66
N TYR A 336 -10.32 4.47 6.86
CA TYR A 336 -10.02 5.81 7.35
C TYR A 336 -8.72 5.71 8.14
N ASP A 337 -8.03 6.83 8.28
CA ASP A 337 -6.72 6.83 8.94
C ASP A 337 -6.91 6.88 10.45
N GLU A 338 -6.35 5.88 11.14
CA GLU A 338 -6.42 5.74 12.59
C GLU A 338 -5.11 5.23 13.19
N ALA A 339 -4.87 5.60 14.45
CA ALA A 339 -3.86 5.02 15.32
C ALA A 339 -4.53 4.50 16.60
N VAL A 340 -4.30 3.23 16.92
CA VAL A 340 -4.81 2.58 18.15
C VAL A 340 -3.67 2.54 19.17
N ASP A 341 -3.90 3.04 20.38
CA ASP A 341 -2.96 2.86 21.49
C ASP A 341 -2.85 1.36 21.84
N ALA A 342 -1.63 0.87 22.08
CA ALA A 342 -1.40 -0.51 22.53
C ALA A 342 -1.93 -0.77 23.96
N ASP A 343 -2.13 0.29 24.75
CA ASP A 343 -2.65 0.21 26.11
C ASP A 343 -4.17 0.34 26.15
N ALA A 344 -4.85 -0.78 26.43
CA ALA A 344 -6.30 -0.86 26.65
C ALA A 344 -6.82 -0.03 27.86
N ASN A 345 -5.96 0.73 28.53
CA ASN A 345 -6.23 1.52 29.74
C ASN A 345 -5.82 3.01 29.61
N SER A 346 -5.46 3.51 28.42
CA SER A 346 -5.42 4.96 28.20
C SER A 346 -6.85 5.52 28.36
N GLU A 347 -7.05 6.84 28.53
CA GLU A 347 -8.38 7.47 28.74
C GLU A 347 -9.40 7.29 27.57
N TRP A 348 -9.20 6.27 26.73
CA TRP A 348 -9.82 5.95 25.47
C TRP A 348 -10.64 4.66 25.58
N VAL A 349 -11.85 4.71 25.03
CA VAL A 349 -12.87 3.67 25.15
C VAL A 349 -13.19 3.15 23.75
N HIS A 350 -13.38 1.82 23.68
CA HIS A 350 -14.13 1.09 22.64
C HIS A 350 -14.81 1.96 21.56
N GLY A 351 -14.20 2.03 20.36
CA GLY A 351 -14.89 2.47 19.14
C GLY A 351 -14.44 3.77 18.50
N ASN A 352 -13.47 4.52 19.04
CA ASN A 352 -12.92 5.69 18.34
C ASN A 352 -11.41 5.94 18.57
N PRO A 353 -10.54 5.62 17.58
CA PRO A 353 -9.08 5.77 17.67
C PRO A 353 -8.60 7.21 17.51
N TRP A 354 -7.31 7.46 17.77
CA TRP A 354 -6.65 8.71 17.37
C TRP A 354 -6.63 8.83 15.84
N ARG A 355 -6.77 10.05 15.33
CA ARG A 355 -6.82 10.31 13.88
C ARG A 355 -5.97 11.51 13.49
N PRO A 356 -5.43 11.55 12.26
CA PRO A 356 -4.89 12.78 11.71
C PRO A 356 -6.02 13.83 11.64
N GLN A 357 -5.65 15.11 11.63
CA GLN A 357 -6.62 16.15 11.29
C GLN A 357 -6.90 16.11 9.78
N TRP A 358 -5.85 15.96 9.00
CA TRP A 358 -5.90 15.94 7.54
C TRP A 358 -5.17 14.72 7.01
N SER A 359 -5.76 14.07 6.02
CA SER A 359 -5.12 13.05 5.19
C SER A 359 -4.93 13.61 3.78
N SER A 360 -4.02 13.02 3.03
CA SER A 360 -3.74 13.48 1.68
C SER A 360 -3.29 12.39 0.72
N VAL A 361 -3.47 12.66 -0.57
CA VAL A 361 -2.86 11.88 -1.64
C VAL A 361 -2.16 12.83 -2.59
N PHE A 362 -0.83 12.70 -2.67
CA PHE A 362 0.01 13.40 -3.63
C PHE A 362 0.39 12.47 -4.77
N TYR A 363 -0.01 12.82 -5.99
CA TYR A 363 0.17 12.01 -7.18
C TYR A 363 1.50 12.28 -7.88
N LEU A 364 2.26 11.21 -8.14
CA LEU A 364 3.52 11.24 -8.89
C LEU A 364 3.40 10.71 -10.32
N THR A 365 2.22 10.19 -10.68
CA THR A 365 1.91 9.63 -12.00
C THR A 365 0.50 10.00 -12.42
N ASP A 366 0.27 10.05 -13.72
CA ASP A 366 -1.06 10.25 -14.32
C ASP A 366 -1.87 8.94 -14.43
N GLU A 367 -1.26 7.82 -14.02
CA GLU A 367 -1.78 6.48 -14.20
C GLU A 367 -2.61 6.00 -13.00
N GLY A 368 -3.63 5.19 -13.27
CA GLY A 368 -4.48 4.56 -12.26
C GLY A 368 -5.90 5.10 -12.19
N GLY A 369 -6.69 4.52 -11.28
CA GLY A 369 -8.05 4.97 -11.04
C GLY A 369 -8.11 6.06 -9.95
N PRO A 370 -9.31 6.64 -9.74
CA PRO A 370 -9.48 7.76 -8.83
C PRO A 370 -9.24 7.36 -7.37
N THR A 371 -8.67 8.27 -6.59
CA THR A 371 -8.93 8.28 -5.13
C THR A 371 -10.38 8.67 -4.93
N VAL A 372 -11.07 7.96 -4.05
CA VAL A 372 -12.47 8.21 -3.70
C VAL A 372 -12.55 8.52 -2.21
N VAL A 373 -13.22 9.63 -1.87
CA VAL A 373 -13.55 10.01 -0.50
C VAL A 373 -15.07 10.12 -0.38
N LEU A 374 -15.65 9.50 0.64
CA LEU A 374 -17.09 9.44 0.87
C LEU A 374 -17.48 10.29 2.08
N ASP A 375 -18.70 10.79 2.09
CA ASP A 375 -19.26 11.59 3.20
C ASP A 375 -19.70 10.75 4.42
N GLN A 376 -19.09 9.58 4.64
CA GLN A 376 -19.39 8.69 5.74
C GLN A 376 -18.35 8.79 6.86
N LEU A 377 -18.85 8.76 8.10
CA LEU A 377 -18.08 8.80 9.33
C LEU A 377 -18.35 7.57 10.18
N HIS A 378 -17.40 7.16 11.02
CA HIS A 378 -17.67 6.14 12.04
C HIS A 378 -18.35 6.78 13.25
N ASP A 379 -19.47 6.19 13.68
CA ASP A 379 -20.06 6.52 14.97
C ASP A 379 -19.27 5.88 16.12
N HIS A 380 -19.62 6.22 17.36
CA HIS A 380 -19.05 5.63 18.58
C HIS A 380 -19.17 4.09 18.71
N GLN A 381 -19.98 3.42 17.89
CA GLN A 381 -20.01 1.95 17.80
C GLN A 381 -19.14 1.40 16.67
N GLY A 382 -18.40 2.24 15.96
CA GLY A 382 -17.63 1.85 14.79
C GLY A 382 -18.51 1.55 13.57
N ARG A 383 -19.71 2.12 13.46
CA ARG A 383 -20.58 1.96 12.29
C ARG A 383 -20.49 3.17 11.37
N LEU A 384 -20.49 2.92 10.06
CA LEU A 384 -20.56 3.99 9.06
C LEU A 384 -21.90 4.72 9.13
N THR A 385 -21.85 6.05 9.22
CA THR A 385 -22.98 6.97 9.28
C THR A 385 -22.78 8.12 8.29
N PRO A 386 -23.73 8.37 7.36
CA PRO A 386 -24.90 7.55 7.08
C PRO A 386 -24.53 6.14 6.59
N ALA A 387 -25.42 5.16 6.75
CA ALA A 387 -25.17 3.78 6.31
C ALA A 387 -24.89 3.63 4.80
N LEU A 388 -25.48 4.49 3.98
CA LEU A 388 -25.12 4.67 2.57
C LEU A 388 -24.57 6.08 2.36
N PRO A 389 -23.45 6.25 1.65
CA PRO A 389 -22.92 7.59 1.37
C PRO A 389 -23.89 8.35 0.48
N ARG A 390 -23.99 9.67 0.71
CA ARG A 390 -24.77 10.60 -0.12
C ARG A 390 -23.93 11.26 -1.18
N LYS A 391 -22.64 11.45 -0.89
CA LYS A 391 -21.68 12.12 -1.75
C LYS A 391 -20.39 11.34 -1.83
N ALA A 392 -19.78 11.37 -3.00
CA ALA A 392 -18.41 10.96 -3.20
C ALA A 392 -17.63 12.05 -3.90
N TYR A 393 -16.34 12.07 -3.63
CA TYR A 393 -15.38 12.94 -4.25
C TYR A 393 -14.30 12.08 -4.91
N LEU A 394 -14.17 12.20 -6.22
CA LEU A 394 -13.30 11.38 -7.04
C LEU A 394 -12.22 12.27 -7.62
N SER A 395 -10.97 12.06 -7.22
CA SER A 395 -9.84 12.71 -7.85
C SER A 395 -9.12 11.74 -8.75
N MET A 396 -9.08 12.04 -10.06
CA MET A 396 -8.23 11.29 -10.97
C MET A 396 -6.75 11.62 -10.74
N PRO A 397 -5.85 10.63 -10.91
CA PRO A 397 -4.42 10.86 -10.84
C PRO A 397 -3.95 11.87 -11.88
N ARG A 398 -3.12 12.81 -11.43
CA ARG A 398 -2.37 13.74 -12.27
C ARG A 398 -1.09 14.09 -11.53
N THR A 399 0.05 14.01 -12.20
CA THR A 399 1.35 14.33 -11.63
C THR A 399 1.32 15.74 -11.05
N ASN A 400 1.85 15.90 -9.83
CA ASN A 400 1.84 17.15 -9.07
C ASN A 400 0.45 17.63 -8.60
N ARG A 401 -0.54 16.73 -8.60
CA ARG A 401 -1.83 16.95 -7.93
C ARG A 401 -1.74 16.53 -6.46
N LEU A 402 -2.23 17.38 -5.58
CA LEU A 402 -2.47 17.09 -4.17
C LEU A 402 -3.97 17.10 -3.90
N VAL A 403 -4.44 16.06 -3.23
CA VAL A 403 -5.80 16.01 -2.66
C VAL A 403 -5.65 16.02 -1.15
N ILE A 404 -6.30 16.95 -0.47
CA ILE A 404 -6.37 17.00 1.01
C ILE A 404 -7.81 16.83 1.42
N PHE A 405 -8.05 15.98 2.42
CA PHE A 405 -9.36 15.77 2.98
C PHE A 405 -9.28 15.52 4.48
N ARG A 406 -10.43 15.60 5.15
CA ARG A 406 -10.52 15.24 6.56
C ARG A 406 -10.27 13.74 6.73
N ALA A 407 -9.32 13.39 7.60
CA ALA A 407 -8.88 12.00 7.74
C ALA A 407 -9.93 11.05 8.35
N ASP A 408 -11.01 11.60 8.92
CA ASP A 408 -12.13 10.82 9.46
C ASP A 408 -13.17 10.39 8.42
N LEU A 409 -13.03 10.86 7.17
CA LEU A 409 -13.85 10.44 6.04
C LEU A 409 -13.40 9.08 5.50
N HIS A 410 -14.37 8.23 5.17
CA HIS A 410 -14.11 6.94 4.55
C HIS A 410 -13.57 7.11 3.12
N HIS A 411 -12.45 6.47 2.81
CA HIS A 411 -11.76 6.70 1.55
C HIS A 411 -10.99 5.47 1.06
N GLY A 412 -10.73 5.42 -0.24
CA GLY A 412 -10.02 4.34 -0.92
C GLY A 412 -9.62 4.75 -2.33
N SER A 413 -9.27 3.79 -3.17
CA SER A 413 -9.02 4.06 -4.59
C SER A 413 -9.60 2.97 -5.46
N LEU A 414 -10.20 3.35 -6.58
CA LEU A 414 -10.71 2.39 -7.56
C LEU A 414 -9.56 1.94 -8.49
N PRO A 415 -9.51 0.66 -8.90
CA PRO A 415 -8.72 0.20 -10.03
C PRO A 415 -9.32 0.69 -11.35
N VAL A 416 -8.50 0.68 -12.40
CA VAL A 416 -8.94 1.04 -13.77
C VAL A 416 -9.68 -0.09 -14.45
N ASP A 417 -9.06 -1.28 -14.48
CA ASP A 417 -9.58 -2.53 -15.04
C ASP A 417 -8.63 -3.64 -14.56
N ILE A 418 -9.18 -4.74 -14.04
CA ILE A 418 -8.34 -5.86 -13.58
C ILE A 418 -7.79 -6.73 -14.69
N TRP A 419 -8.45 -6.74 -15.85
CA TRP A 419 -8.08 -7.63 -16.95
C TRP A 419 -7.04 -7.00 -17.88
N LEU A 420 -6.68 -5.73 -17.65
CA LEU A 420 -5.55 -5.08 -18.32
C LEU A 420 -4.24 -5.69 -17.80
N ASP A 421 -3.58 -6.48 -18.65
CA ASP A 421 -2.18 -6.80 -18.47
C ASP A 421 -1.36 -5.54 -18.78
N THR A 422 -0.93 -4.84 -17.72
CA THR A 422 -0.19 -3.59 -17.81
C THR A 422 0.89 -3.52 -16.74
N LYS A 423 2.02 -2.94 -17.11
CA LYS A 423 3.13 -2.63 -16.19
C LYS A 423 3.02 -1.22 -15.59
N GLN A 424 1.95 -0.50 -15.90
CA GLN A 424 1.71 0.84 -15.36
C GLN A 424 1.48 0.76 -13.85
N THR A 425 2.04 1.72 -13.13
CA THR A 425 1.89 1.83 -11.68
C THR A 425 1.36 3.20 -11.30
N ARG A 426 0.40 3.21 -10.39
CA ARG A 426 -0.05 4.40 -9.67
C ARG A 426 0.92 4.64 -8.52
N ARG A 427 1.62 5.77 -8.55
CA ARG A 427 2.64 6.15 -7.57
C ARG A 427 2.19 7.37 -6.79
N VAL A 428 2.16 7.25 -5.47
CA VAL A 428 1.72 8.34 -4.59
C VAL A 428 2.60 8.45 -3.36
N PHE A 429 2.67 9.66 -2.82
CA PHE A 429 2.96 9.88 -1.41
C PHE A 429 1.67 10.22 -0.67
N VAL A 430 1.57 9.74 0.56
CA VAL A 430 0.52 10.12 1.51
C VAL A 430 1.19 10.90 2.64
N PHE A 431 0.60 12.03 3.00
CA PHE A 431 1.00 12.84 4.15
C PHE A 431 -0.21 13.05 5.06
N ASN A 432 -0.12 12.51 6.27
CA ASN A 432 -1.13 12.62 7.31
C ASN A 432 -0.67 13.63 8.35
N PHE A 433 -1.46 14.67 8.54
CA PHE A 433 -1.11 15.81 9.39
C PHE A 433 -1.77 15.63 10.76
N TRP A 434 -0.95 15.32 11.75
CA TRP A 434 -1.39 14.96 13.10
C TRP A 434 -1.24 16.13 14.04
N ARG A 435 -2.37 16.66 14.53
CA ARG A 435 -2.34 17.89 15.33
C ARG A 435 -1.84 17.69 16.76
N ARG A 436 -2.15 16.55 17.40
CA ARG A 436 -1.92 16.36 18.86
C ARG A 436 -1.29 15.05 19.28
N HIS A 437 -1.40 14.01 18.45
CA HIS A 437 -0.94 12.67 18.78
C HIS A 437 0.02 12.20 17.70
N ALA A 438 1.13 11.57 18.12
CA ALA A 438 2.03 10.89 17.20
C ALA A 438 1.66 9.40 17.23
N PRO A 439 1.34 8.76 16.10
CA PRO A 439 1.10 7.33 16.07
C PRO A 439 2.31 6.58 16.61
N GLU A 440 2.07 5.54 17.42
CA GLU A 440 3.13 4.81 18.09
C GLU A 440 3.69 3.64 17.26
N PRO A 441 4.93 3.19 17.54
CA PRO A 441 5.47 1.96 16.96
C PRO A 441 4.60 0.73 17.30
N PRO A 442 4.55 -0.30 16.42
CA PRO A 442 5.33 -0.46 15.20
C PRO A 442 4.69 0.23 13.97
N HIS A 443 3.56 0.91 14.11
CA HIS A 443 2.83 1.45 12.97
C HIS A 443 3.58 2.62 12.33
N CYS A 444 4.01 3.58 13.14
CA CYS A 444 4.77 4.75 12.71
C CYS A 444 6.06 4.88 13.50
N GLN A 445 7.17 5.19 12.82
CA GLN A 445 8.48 5.28 13.49
C GLN A 445 9.32 6.47 13.03
N ARG A 446 10.21 6.89 13.95
CA ARG A 446 11.28 7.85 13.67
C ARG A 446 12.52 7.06 13.30
N LEU A 447 12.74 6.92 11.99
CA LEU A 447 13.82 6.10 11.48
C LEU A 447 15.09 6.92 11.25
N ASP A 448 16.22 6.28 11.50
CA ASP A 448 17.52 6.81 11.08
C ASP A 448 17.87 6.25 9.70
N PHE A 449 17.49 6.97 8.64
CA PHE A 449 17.74 6.55 7.26
C PHE A 449 19.22 6.31 6.93
N ARG A 450 20.16 6.82 7.74
CA ARG A 450 21.59 6.54 7.56
C ARG A 450 21.91 5.06 7.74
N LYS A 451 21.06 4.31 8.44
CA LYS A 451 21.20 2.86 8.63
C LYS A 451 20.61 2.04 7.49
N HIS A 452 20.03 2.67 6.45
CA HIS A 452 19.29 1.97 5.40
C HIS A 452 19.86 2.31 4.02
N PRO A 453 20.64 1.41 3.38
CA PRO A 453 21.39 1.70 2.15
C PRO A 453 20.56 2.31 1.01
N ALA A 454 19.35 1.79 0.76
CA ALA A 454 18.46 2.32 -0.28
C ALA A 454 17.94 3.74 0.03
N MET A 455 17.83 4.08 1.32
CA MET A 455 17.30 5.36 1.80
C MET A 455 18.40 6.43 1.99
N GLN A 456 19.66 6.01 2.15
CA GLN A 456 20.80 6.93 2.38
C GLN A 456 20.91 8.01 1.29
N ARG A 457 20.63 7.67 0.03
CA ARG A 457 20.68 8.61 -1.10
C ARG A 457 19.60 9.70 -1.09
N HIS A 458 18.57 9.54 -0.25
CA HIS A 458 17.46 10.49 -0.13
C HIS A 458 17.56 11.39 1.10
N ILE A 459 18.63 11.22 1.88
CA ILE A 459 18.95 12.07 3.02
C ILE A 459 19.52 13.38 2.51
N LEU A 460 19.01 14.48 3.05
CA LEU A 460 19.43 15.82 2.74
C LEU A 460 20.32 16.35 3.88
N THR A 461 21.35 17.10 3.51
CA THR A 461 22.02 18.00 4.45
C THR A 461 21.06 19.14 4.85
N ALA A 462 21.34 19.79 5.98
CA ALA A 462 20.55 20.93 6.42
C ALA A 462 20.54 22.08 5.39
N GLU A 463 21.65 22.27 4.68
CA GLU A 463 21.78 23.28 3.61
C GLU A 463 20.94 22.91 2.39
N GLU A 464 20.95 21.65 1.95
CA GLU A 464 20.12 21.19 0.83
C GLU A 464 18.63 21.27 1.15
N ALA A 465 18.22 20.85 2.35
CA ALA A 465 16.83 20.95 2.79
C ALA A 465 16.38 22.42 2.85
N ALA A 466 17.19 23.31 3.40
CA ALA A 466 16.90 24.74 3.44
C ALA A 466 16.83 25.37 2.04
N ALA A 467 17.73 24.96 1.13
CA ALA A 467 17.74 25.43 -0.25
C ALA A 467 16.47 25.00 -1.00
N LEU A 468 16.06 23.74 -0.87
CA LEU A 468 14.81 23.25 -1.47
C LEU A 468 13.59 24.00 -0.90
N GLN A 469 13.52 24.18 0.42
CA GLN A 469 12.44 24.95 1.04
C GLN A 469 12.41 26.41 0.56
N ALA A 470 13.58 27.05 0.38
CA ALA A 470 13.66 28.40 -0.15
C ALA A 470 13.20 28.49 -1.61
N ILE A 471 13.53 27.48 -2.44
CA ILE A 471 13.04 27.38 -3.83
C ILE A 471 11.51 27.26 -3.84
N GLU A 472 10.94 26.36 -3.04
CA GLU A 472 9.49 26.20 -2.95
C GLU A 472 8.81 27.49 -2.48
N ALA A 473 9.34 28.13 -1.42
CA ALA A 473 8.80 29.37 -0.90
C ALA A 473 8.83 30.51 -1.92
N SER A 474 9.95 30.67 -2.65
CA SER A 474 10.08 31.67 -3.71
C SER A 474 9.11 31.40 -4.85
N ARG A 475 9.02 30.15 -5.31
CA ARG A 475 8.09 29.74 -6.37
C ARG A 475 6.65 30.05 -5.96
N LEU A 476 6.23 29.67 -4.75
CA LEU A 476 4.85 29.82 -4.29
C LEU A 476 4.46 31.29 -4.04
N GLN A 477 5.45 32.18 -3.84
CA GLN A 477 5.23 33.63 -3.84
C GLN A 477 4.95 34.19 -5.25
N GLU A 478 5.60 33.63 -6.28
CA GLU A 478 5.42 34.06 -7.68
C GLU A 478 4.20 33.41 -8.33
N GLN A 479 4.02 32.12 -8.13
CA GLN A 479 2.95 31.30 -8.67
C GLN A 479 2.52 30.26 -7.63
N GLY A 480 1.35 30.49 -7.05
CA GLY A 480 0.71 29.55 -6.12
C GLY A 480 0.20 28.28 -6.80
N PRO A 481 -0.23 27.29 -6.00
CA PRO A 481 -0.87 26.07 -6.52
C PRO A 481 -2.15 26.42 -7.27
N THR A 482 -2.48 25.64 -8.30
CA THR A 482 -3.69 25.81 -9.11
C THR A 482 -4.86 25.06 -8.45
N PRO A 483 -5.89 25.74 -7.89
CA PRO A 483 -7.04 25.02 -7.33
C PRO A 483 -7.77 24.23 -8.43
N VAL A 484 -8.08 22.96 -8.16
CA VAL A 484 -8.79 22.11 -9.13
C VAL A 484 -10.29 22.31 -8.94
N GLU A 485 -10.95 22.80 -9.98
CA GLU A 485 -12.40 22.94 -9.98
C GLU A 485 -13.08 21.57 -9.94
N GLN A 486 -14.14 21.47 -9.14
CA GLN A 486 -14.88 20.24 -8.94
C GLN A 486 -16.08 20.17 -9.90
N LYS A 487 -16.08 19.19 -10.82
CA LYS A 487 -17.25 18.90 -11.65
C LYS A 487 -18.30 18.13 -10.85
N VAL A 488 -19.50 18.69 -10.72
CA VAL A 488 -20.61 18.02 -10.03
C VAL A 488 -21.33 17.09 -11.01
N LEU A 489 -21.48 15.84 -10.62
CA LEU A 489 -22.27 14.82 -11.30
C LEU A 489 -23.49 14.52 -10.42
N SER A 490 -24.67 14.86 -10.90
CA SER A 490 -25.90 14.81 -10.10
C SER A 490 -27.11 14.32 -10.89
N ARG A 491 -26.93 13.88 -12.14
CA ARG A 491 -28.02 13.36 -12.95
C ARG A 491 -27.88 11.85 -13.19
N PRO A 492 -28.98 11.09 -13.30
CA PRO A 492 -28.95 9.64 -13.52
C PRO A 492 -28.15 9.24 -14.78
N GLU A 493 -28.28 9.99 -15.88
CA GLU A 493 -27.59 9.68 -17.14
C GLU A 493 -26.06 9.86 -17.06
N GLU A 494 -25.56 10.63 -16.09
CA GLU A 494 -24.13 10.80 -15.83
C GLU A 494 -23.54 9.62 -15.05
N LEU A 495 -24.39 8.77 -14.48
CA LEU A 495 -24.04 7.66 -13.62
C LEU A 495 -24.54 6.31 -14.18
N PRO A 496 -24.16 5.91 -15.41
CA PRO A 496 -24.75 4.74 -16.07
C PRO A 496 -24.23 3.39 -15.52
N HIS A 497 -23.14 3.38 -14.75
CA HIS A 497 -22.48 2.19 -14.20
C HIS A 497 -22.74 2.07 -12.70
N SER A 498 -22.19 1.06 -12.02
CA SER A 498 -22.31 0.92 -10.57
C SER A 498 -21.04 0.38 -9.89
N SER A 499 -20.87 0.67 -8.59
CA SER A 499 -19.79 0.15 -7.74
C SER A 499 -20.29 -0.06 -6.31
N ASP A 500 -20.04 -1.22 -5.72
CA ASP A 500 -20.30 -1.48 -4.28
C ASP A 500 -19.15 -1.00 -3.38
N PHE A 501 -18.14 -0.37 -3.98
CA PHE A 501 -16.89 0.04 -3.32
C PHE A 501 -16.21 -1.10 -2.52
N GLY A 502 -16.54 -2.37 -2.79
CA GLY A 502 -16.00 -3.56 -2.16
C GLY A 502 -16.52 -3.88 -0.75
N TYR A 503 -17.39 -3.06 -0.16
CA TYR A 503 -17.89 -3.26 1.22
C TYR A 503 -19.34 -2.83 1.44
N LEU A 504 -19.98 -2.15 0.48
CA LEU A 504 -21.38 -1.77 0.63
C LEU A 504 -22.29 -2.97 0.38
N SER A 505 -23.37 -3.05 1.14
CA SER A 505 -24.43 -4.04 0.91
C SER A 505 -25.12 -3.91 -0.45
N VAL A 506 -24.94 -2.77 -1.14
CA VAL A 506 -25.63 -2.40 -2.37
C VAL A 506 -24.67 -1.61 -3.26
N PRO A 507 -24.61 -1.90 -4.58
CA PRO A 507 -23.87 -1.08 -5.54
C PRO A 507 -24.46 0.33 -5.65
N LEU A 508 -23.59 1.34 -5.76
CA LEU A 508 -23.99 2.72 -6.02
C LEU A 508 -23.73 3.11 -7.47
N PRO A 509 -24.62 3.90 -8.11
CA PRO A 509 -24.41 4.51 -9.42
C PRO A 509 -23.04 5.18 -9.57
N MET A 510 -22.39 5.04 -10.72
CA MET A 510 -21.07 5.62 -10.96
C MET A 510 -20.93 6.12 -12.40
N PRO A 511 -20.13 7.18 -12.64
CA PRO A 511 -19.74 7.55 -13.99
C PRO A 511 -18.88 6.46 -14.62
N THR A 512 -18.83 6.42 -15.96
CA THR A 512 -17.94 5.48 -16.65
C THR A 512 -16.47 5.82 -16.39
N MET A 513 -15.60 4.81 -16.40
CA MET A 513 -14.15 5.05 -16.30
C MET A 513 -13.62 5.86 -17.49
N ALA A 514 -14.23 5.74 -18.66
CA ALA A 514 -13.89 6.55 -19.84
C ALA A 514 -14.14 8.04 -19.59
N THR A 515 -15.31 8.39 -19.03
CA THR A 515 -15.65 9.77 -18.66
C THR A 515 -14.67 10.33 -17.63
N LEU A 516 -14.34 9.53 -16.61
CA LEU A 516 -13.39 9.96 -15.57
C LEU A 516 -12.00 10.25 -16.15
N LYS A 517 -11.50 9.36 -17.01
CA LYS A 517 -10.18 9.48 -17.66
C LYS A 517 -10.08 10.61 -18.67
N GLU A 518 -11.10 10.81 -19.49
CA GLU A 518 -11.09 11.87 -20.52
C GLU A 518 -10.86 13.24 -19.90
N GLY A 519 -11.54 13.53 -18.78
CA GLY A 519 -11.34 14.78 -18.08
C GLY A 519 -10.11 14.79 -17.16
N SER A 520 -9.74 13.64 -16.59
CA SER A 520 -8.80 13.52 -15.47
C SER A 520 -9.00 14.63 -14.40
N LEU A 521 -10.27 14.93 -14.10
CA LEU A 521 -10.68 16.03 -13.24
C LEU A 521 -10.83 15.59 -11.77
N PHE A 522 -11.28 16.54 -10.96
CA PHE A 522 -11.86 16.32 -9.66
C PHE A 522 -13.39 16.35 -9.77
N TYR A 523 -14.07 15.29 -9.36
CA TYR A 523 -15.52 15.14 -9.47
C TYR A 523 -16.17 15.05 -8.10
N LYS A 524 -17.38 15.58 -7.98
CA LYS A 524 -18.30 15.29 -6.88
C LYS A 524 -19.52 14.58 -7.42
N VAL A 525 -19.76 13.37 -6.97
CA VAL A 525 -20.96 12.61 -7.25
C VAL A 525 -21.96 12.90 -6.14
N ASP A 526 -23.14 13.42 -6.50
CA ASP A 526 -24.25 13.68 -5.58
C ASP A 526 -25.38 12.68 -5.86
N TRP A 527 -25.31 11.54 -5.19
CA TRP A 527 -26.25 10.44 -5.40
C TRP A 527 -27.66 10.76 -4.93
N LEU A 528 -27.80 11.58 -3.88
CA LEU A 528 -29.11 11.99 -3.40
C LEU A 528 -29.83 12.85 -4.43
N ALA A 529 -29.12 13.80 -5.05
CA ALA A 529 -29.67 14.60 -6.14
C ALA A 529 -30.02 13.73 -7.36
N ALA A 530 -29.13 12.83 -7.78
CA ALA A 530 -29.37 11.95 -8.92
C ALA A 530 -30.58 11.03 -8.68
N ALA A 531 -30.70 10.43 -7.49
CA ALA A 531 -31.82 9.57 -7.17
C ALA A 531 -33.16 10.32 -7.15
N GLN A 532 -33.17 11.57 -6.69
CA GLN A 532 -34.38 12.40 -6.67
C GLN A 532 -34.88 12.73 -8.08
N GLU A 533 -33.95 12.96 -9.02
CA GLU A 533 -34.26 13.20 -10.43
C GLU A 533 -34.72 11.91 -11.15
N ASP A 534 -34.17 10.74 -10.82
CA ASP A 534 -34.59 9.46 -11.40
C ASP A 534 -36.04 9.07 -11.05
N VAL A 535 -36.49 9.48 -9.85
CA VAL A 535 -37.86 9.20 -9.36
C VAL A 535 -38.88 10.23 -9.84
N SER A 536 -38.44 11.42 -10.26
CA SER A 536 -39.31 12.52 -10.71
C SER A 536 -39.77 12.36 -12.15
#